data_AF-Q6D5B0-F1
#
_entry.id   AF-Q6D5B0-F1
#
_cell.length_a   1.000
_cell.length_b   1.000
_cell.length_c   1.000
_cell.angle_alpha   90.00
_cell.angle_beta   90.00
_cell.angle_gamma   90.00
#
_symmetry.space_group_name_H-M   'P 1'
#
loop_
_entity.id
_entity.type
_entity.pdbx_description
1 polymer ?
#
loop_
_entity_poly.entity_id
_entity_poly.type
_entity_poly.pdbx_seq_one_letter_code
_entity_poly.pdbx_strand_id
1 'polypeptide(L)'
;MKIITQRGGYLVDVYAVYWVGGNTYFYGLSKGNGGLSAYKLGDGIDIVDSDLSGDFIYFNQGVFYKPLIEEKLLDDLLEYDETAYKRFLEILTS
;
A
#
# COMPACT_ATOMS: atom_id res chain seq x y z
N MET A 1 3.20 3.60 7.83
CA MET A 1 3.96 2.36 8.06
C MET A 1 4.89 2.20 6.89
N LYS A 2 6.10 1.71 7.11
CA LYS A 2 7.07 1.48 6.03
C LYS A 2 7.67 0.08 6.14
N ILE A 3 7.88 -0.53 4.98
CA ILE A 3 8.66 -1.76 4.84
C ILE A 3 9.90 -1.48 4.00
N ILE A 4 10.93 -2.31 4.17
CA ILE A 4 12.10 -2.33 3.30
C ILE A 4 12.18 -3.68 2.59
N THR A 5 12.48 -3.67 1.29
CA THR A 5 12.76 -4.90 0.54
C THR A 5 14.18 -5.35 0.80
N GLN A 6 14.38 -6.59 1.24
CA GLN A 6 15.72 -7.16 1.43
C GLN A 6 16.49 -7.19 0.11
N ARG A 7 15.77 -7.44 -0.98
CA ARG A 7 16.31 -7.32 -2.33
C ARG A 7 16.23 -5.86 -2.77
N GLY A 8 17.39 -5.21 -2.87
CA GLY A 8 17.54 -3.85 -3.40
C GLY A 8 17.41 -2.71 -2.38
N GLY A 9 16.97 -3.00 -1.15
CA GLY A 9 16.93 -2.00 -0.07
C GLY A 9 15.93 -0.87 -0.31
N TYR A 10 14.86 -1.12 -1.08
CA TYR A 10 13.88 -0.09 -1.40
C TYR A 10 12.92 0.10 -0.24
N LEU A 11 12.73 1.35 0.17
CA LEU A 11 11.68 1.73 1.11
C LEU A 11 10.34 1.79 0.38
N VAL A 12 9.32 1.26 1.05
CA VAL A 12 7.95 1.19 0.53
C VAL A 12 7.00 1.74 1.60
N ASP A 13 6.20 2.73 1.21
CA ASP A 13 5.13 3.27 2.04
C ASP A 13 3.90 2.37 1.96
N VAL A 14 3.39 1.93 3.11
CA VAL A 14 2.26 0.98 3.18
C VAL A 14 0.94 1.74 3.31
N TYR A 15 -0.01 1.40 2.43
CA TYR A 15 -1.36 1.98 2.36
C TYR A 15 -2.48 0.97 2.60
N ALA A 16 -2.16 -0.32 2.73
CA ALA A 16 -3.08 -1.29 3.29
C ALA A 16 -2.35 -2.47 3.93
N VAL A 17 -2.97 -3.05 4.96
CA VAL A 17 -2.63 -4.36 5.51
C VAL A 17 -3.84 -5.26 5.34
N TYR A 18 -3.69 -6.43 4.71
CA TYR A 18 -4.82 -7.32 4.47
C TYR A 18 -4.44 -8.79 4.68
N TRP A 19 -5.45 -9.62 4.92
CA TRP A 19 -5.25 -11.02 5.29
C TRP A 19 -5.92 -11.95 4.30
N VAL A 20 -5.16 -12.92 3.76
CA VAL A 20 -5.66 -13.96 2.86
C VAL A 20 -5.00 -15.29 3.19
N GLY A 21 -5.81 -16.32 3.41
CA GLY A 21 -5.31 -17.68 3.67
C GLY A 21 -4.38 -17.78 4.89
N GLY A 22 -4.63 -17.00 5.94
CA GLY A 22 -3.79 -16.94 7.15
C GLY A 22 -2.47 -16.20 7.00
N ASN A 23 -2.21 -15.57 5.84
CA ASN A 23 -1.02 -14.76 5.60
C ASN A 23 -1.37 -13.27 5.71
N THR A 24 -0.39 -12.47 6.12
CA THR A 24 -0.46 -11.00 6.14
C THR A 24 0.20 -10.45 4.89
N TYR A 25 -0.48 -9.53 4.22
CA TYR A 25 0.00 -8.83 3.05
C TYR A 25 -0.09 -7.32 3.23
N PHE A 26 0.69 -6.61 2.44
CA PHE A 26 0.75 -5.15 2.41
C PHE A 26 0.51 -4.69 0.98
N TYR A 27 -0.33 -3.67 0.79
CA TYR A 27 -0.25 -2.85 -0.42
C TYR A 27 0.62 -1.64 -0.14
N GLY A 28 1.67 -1.49 -0.94
CA GLY A 28 2.64 -0.43 -0.74
C GLY A 28 3.07 0.25 -2.03
N LEU A 29 3.43 1.52 -1.91
CA LEU A 29 3.99 2.33 -2.97
C LEU A 29 5.51 2.42 -2.78
N SER A 30 6.27 1.89 -3.74
CA SER A 30 7.70 2.11 -3.83
C SER A 30 7.98 3.33 -4.71
N LYS A 31 9.07 4.05 -4.44
CA LYS A 31 9.40 5.29 -5.17
C LYS A 31 9.54 5.01 -6.67
N GLY A 32 8.77 5.74 -7.48
CA GLY A 32 8.79 5.62 -8.95
C GLY A 32 7.96 4.46 -9.51
N ASN A 33 7.28 3.70 -8.65
CA ASN A 33 6.31 2.70 -9.05
C ASN A 33 4.99 3.41 -9.40
N GLY A 34 4.45 3.22 -10.59
CA GLY A 34 3.25 3.92 -11.08
C GLY A 34 1.93 3.45 -10.44
N GLY A 35 1.99 2.81 -9.28
CA GLY A 35 0.86 2.11 -8.66
C GLY A 35 1.26 1.36 -7.40
N LEU A 36 0.30 0.65 -6.81
CA LEU A 36 0.51 -0.15 -5.59
C LEU A 36 0.98 -1.55 -5.95
N SER A 37 1.85 -2.11 -5.11
CA SER A 37 2.29 -3.50 -5.23
C SER A 37 1.97 -4.28 -3.96
N ALA A 38 1.71 -5.57 -4.12
CA ALA A 38 1.50 -6.49 -3.01
C ALA A 38 2.84 -7.00 -2.47
N TYR A 39 2.99 -7.00 -1.16
CA TYR A 39 4.12 -7.57 -0.45
C TYR A 39 3.62 -8.54 0.62
N LYS A 40 4.28 -9.68 0.79
CA LYS A 40 3.88 -10.70 1.76
C LYS A 40 4.81 -10.67 2.97
N LEU A 41 4.25 -10.68 4.18
CA LEU A 41 5.04 -10.77 5.41
C LEU A 41 5.86 -12.07 5.41
N GLY A 42 7.16 -11.95 5.69
CA GLY A 42 8.10 -13.07 5.68
C GLY A 42 8.66 -13.45 4.31
N ASP A 43 8.31 -12.71 3.25
CA ASP A 43 8.81 -12.93 1.88
C ASP A 43 9.79 -11.82 1.45
N GLY A 44 10.96 -11.78 2.08
CA GLY A 44 12.04 -10.86 1.70
C GLY A 44 11.75 -9.38 1.98
N ILE A 45 10.91 -9.10 2.98
CA ILE A 45 10.62 -7.74 3.47
C ILE A 45 10.76 -7.67 4.99
N ASP A 46 11.13 -6.50 5.50
CA ASP A 46 11.17 -6.19 6.92
C ASP A 46 10.38 -4.92 7.21
N ILE A 47 9.68 -4.87 8.34
CA ILE A 47 8.98 -3.67 8.81
C ILE A 47 9.99 -2.76 9.49
N VAL A 48 10.14 -1.54 8.98
CA VAL A 48 11.09 -0.55 9.52
C VAL A 48 10.41 0.59 10.26
N ASP A 49 9.11 0.77 10.02
CA ASP A 49 8.23 1.67 10.78
C ASP A 49 6.84 1.05 10.84
N SER A 50 6.38 0.74 12.05
CA SER A 50 5.12 0.03 12.29
C SER A 50 3.89 0.93 12.35
N ASP A 51 4.04 2.25 12.43
CA ASP A 51 2.90 3.15 12.66
C ASP A 51 2.11 3.41 11.37
N LEU A 52 0.79 3.21 11.37
CA LEU A 52 -0.08 3.56 10.24
C LEU A 52 -0.65 4.97 10.48
N SER A 53 0.09 5.98 10.01
CA SER A 53 -0.32 7.38 10.09
C SER A 53 -1.35 7.74 9.00
N GLY A 54 -2.45 8.38 9.39
CA GLY A 54 -3.51 8.83 8.48
C GLY A 54 -4.86 8.18 8.79
N ASP A 55 -5.85 8.42 7.94
CA ASP A 55 -7.18 7.84 8.09
C ASP A 55 -7.25 6.46 7.44
N PHE A 56 -7.43 5.42 8.25
CA PHE A 56 -7.61 4.04 7.80
C PHE A 56 -8.98 3.51 8.20
N ILE A 57 -9.56 2.66 7.36
CA ILE A 57 -10.83 1.96 7.62
C ILE A 57 -10.65 0.46 7.47
N TYR A 58 -11.47 -0.31 8.19
CA TYR A 58 -11.59 -1.74 7.96
C TYR A 58 -12.47 -2.01 6.74
N PHE A 59 -11.93 -2.75 5.76
CA PHE A 59 -12.62 -3.11 4.52
C PHE A 59 -12.12 -4.48 4.05
N ASN A 60 -13.00 -5.35 3.57
CA ASN A 60 -12.69 -6.66 2.96
C ASN A 60 -11.51 -7.43 3.59
N GLN A 61 -11.60 -7.75 4.88
CA GLN A 61 -10.53 -8.47 5.61
C GLN A 61 -9.16 -7.77 5.55
N GLY A 62 -9.17 -6.44 5.67
CA GLY A 62 -7.97 -5.63 5.78
C GLY A 62 -8.25 -4.25 6.35
N VAL A 63 -7.18 -3.53 6.60
CA VAL A 63 -7.16 -2.13 7.02
C VAL A 63 -6.53 -1.34 5.87
N PHE A 64 -7.32 -0.43 5.29
CA PHE A 64 -6.98 0.29 4.07
C PHE A 64 -6.96 1.79 4.35
N TYR A 65 -6.02 2.50 3.72
CA TYR A 65 -6.01 3.94 3.70
C TYR A 65 -7.31 4.42 3.04
N LYS A 66 -8.10 5.18 3.80
CA LYS A 66 -9.51 5.47 3.52
C LYS A 66 -9.78 6.01 2.11
N PRO A 67 -8.97 6.94 1.55
CA PRO A 67 -9.16 7.41 0.18
C PRO A 67 -9.08 6.33 -0.90
N LEU A 68 -8.33 5.24 -0.69
CA LEU A 68 -8.30 4.12 -1.64
C LEU A 68 -9.69 3.52 -1.88
N ILE A 69 -10.52 3.51 -0.83
CA ILE A 69 -11.85 2.92 -0.86
C ILE A 69 -12.91 3.96 -1.24
N GLU A 70 -12.88 5.14 -0.62
CA GLU A 70 -13.88 6.18 -0.88
C GLU A 70 -13.82 6.73 -2.30
N GLU A 71 -12.62 6.86 -2.86
CA GLU A 71 -12.41 7.32 -4.24
C GLU A 71 -12.33 6.17 -5.25
N LYS A 72 -12.53 4.91 -4.80
CA LYS A 72 -12.48 3.69 -5.64
C LYS A 72 -11.18 3.53 -6.43
N LEU A 73 -10.05 3.93 -5.84
CA LEU A 73 -8.75 3.93 -6.51
C LEU A 73 -8.02 2.58 -6.40
N LEU A 74 -8.43 1.69 -5.49
CA LEU A 74 -7.66 0.49 -5.16
C LEU A 74 -7.36 -0.39 -6.38
N ASP A 75 -8.38 -0.79 -7.14
CA ASP A 75 -8.22 -1.70 -8.28
C ASP A 75 -7.38 -1.04 -9.39
N ASP A 76 -7.70 0.20 -9.74
CA ASP A 76 -6.98 0.97 -10.76
C ASP A 76 -5.48 1.17 -10.41
N LEU A 77 -5.16 1.38 -9.12
CA LEU A 77 -3.78 1.50 -8.65
C LEU A 77 -3.02 0.16 -8.68
N LEU A 78 -3.71 -0.96 -8.54
CA LEU A 78 -3.12 -2.30 -8.70
C LEU A 78 -2.91 -2.66 -10.18
N GLU A 79 -3.71 -2.07 -11.07
CA GLU A 79 -3.59 -2.20 -12.53
C GLU A 79 -2.63 -1.17 -13.15
N TYR A 80 -2.01 -0.31 -12.34
CA TYR A 80 -1.08 0.74 -12.78
C TYR A 80 -1.72 1.78 -13.72
N ASP A 81 -3.00 2.09 -13.52
CA ASP A 81 -3.65 3.17 -14.26
C ASP A 81 -3.04 4.53 -13.91
N GLU A 82 -2.60 5.27 -14.94
CA GLU A 82 -1.90 6.54 -14.77
C GLU A 82 -2.81 7.65 -14.19
N THR A 83 -4.12 7.60 -14.46
CA THR A 83 -5.08 8.60 -14.00
C THR A 83 -5.35 8.41 -12.50
N ALA A 84 -5.61 7.18 -12.09
CA ALA A 84 -5.76 6.82 -10.68
C ALA A 84 -4.47 7.09 -9.90
N TYR A 85 -3.30 6.81 -10.48
CA TYR A 85 -2.02 7.11 -9.86
C TYR A 85 -1.82 8.62 -9.63
N LYS A 86 -2.09 9.46 -10.63
CA LYS A 86 -2.03 10.92 -10.47
C LYS A 86 -2.99 11.41 -9.38
N ARG A 87 -4.23 10.90 -9.38
CA ARG A 87 -5.22 11.24 -8.36
C ARG A 87 -4.75 10.85 -6.96
N PHE A 88 -4.15 9.67 -6.84
CA PHE A 88 -3.59 9.21 -5.57
C PHE A 88 -2.46 10.10 -5.08
N LEU A 89 -1.55 10.54 -5.96
CA LEU A 89 -0.49 11.48 -5.59
C LEU A 89 -1.03 12.84 -5.11
N GLU A 90 -2.09 13.36 -5.74
CA GLU A 90 -2.74 14.61 -5.29
C GLU A 90 -3.23 14.48 -3.84
N ILE A 91 -3.86 13.35 -3.50
CA ILE A 91 -4.36 13.06 -2.15
C ILE A 91 -3.20 13.03 -1.13
N LEU A 92 -2.07 12.42 -1.47
CA LEU A 92 -0.91 12.34 -0.58
C LEU A 92 -0.22 13.69 -0.32
N THR A 93 -0.39 14.65 -1.23
CA THR A 93 0.20 15.99 -1.13
C THR A 93 -0.73 17.04 -0.54
N SER A 94 -1.99 16.69 -0.27
CA SER A 94 -3.03 17.56 0.29
C SER A 94 -2.91 17.66 1.81
#